data_AF-A0A9D6ZU60-F1
#
_entry.id   AF-A0A9D6ZU60-F1
#
_cell.length_a   1.000
_cell.length_b   1.000
_cell.length_c   1.000
_cell.angle_alpha   90.00
_cell.angle_beta   90.00
_cell.angle_gamma   90.00
#
_symmetry.space_group_name_H-M   'P 1'
#
loop_
_entity.id
_entity.type
_entity.pdbx_description
1 polymer ?
#
loop_
_entity_poly.entity_id
_entity_poly.type
_entity_poly.pdbx_seq_one_letter_code
_entity_poly.pdbx_strand_id
1 'polypeptide(L)'
;MSTNEKDVKKGVGSKGKKATPKQDEWIQKHLDVQLDMAHGWREMMDWGADAKALIAAFDDLRAALPGLAKIDSALAAHRERIKKAFDTLTGARITNDKAIREEKQREIEALLADLGALQAATALLAKFDAPAYAVPAEANDKESAAITQALAALRKKLVATPTPEVVTKADGELAAIATLVTRTTKIVADRKAWAARHAVVEKTYKAAQAGFEPAVSAKITGWWQAVSGDAAALDYVQALAGVNVMDQVLAQLPKTQAAAKAARGQQTLAAKALDASVVTPLKKDLDAAELLLTKLDEAATGVTKLTEAAAAFATVSKAYTTALVKLAKAHETTDGGHSLDRHGPEITDDLLKRRVEKGLAADGVLSPTHSSTKFDKVEDWLETRDAAIKKILADNGVTATSLPPAVGTSYQGVLEHNKPIDSGFIADKTTASEKPMTDASGDPVYETKKGKKRWVRNDKSEPLAADGSVLPCGGAEKNPLDENGAPVAADDHATAKWKKGAKTPVLRVKTFTVYSGHTKVSGLTRTLTTIEWDGTKWKVVQHFPHAEGWDPVQKKYTTPI
;
A
#
# COMPACT_ATOMS: atom_id res chain seq x y z
N MET A 1 -30.20 22.60 -76.90
CA MET A 1 -31.31 22.82 -77.85
C MET A 1 -32.39 21.81 -77.52
N SER A 2 -33.50 22.27 -76.92
CA SER A 2 -34.66 21.41 -76.64
C SER A 2 -35.56 21.44 -77.88
N THR A 3 -35.54 20.38 -78.67
CA THR A 3 -36.57 20.14 -79.68
C THR A 3 -37.59 19.20 -79.08
N ASN A 4 -38.66 19.79 -78.56
CA ASN A 4 -39.86 19.08 -78.14
C ASN A 4 -40.44 18.35 -79.35
N GLU A 5 -40.60 17.04 -79.28
CA GLU A 5 -41.16 16.18 -80.35
C GLU A 5 -42.56 16.65 -80.83
N LYS A 6 -43.25 17.44 -79.99
CA LYS A 6 -44.55 18.05 -80.29
C LYS A 6 -44.50 19.21 -81.29
N ASP A 7 -43.37 19.89 -81.48
CA ASP A 7 -43.29 21.09 -82.32
C ASP A 7 -43.05 20.77 -83.80
N VAL A 8 -42.50 19.59 -84.12
CA VAL A 8 -42.37 19.13 -85.52
C VAL A 8 -43.72 18.71 -86.12
N LYS A 9 -44.69 18.26 -85.30
CA LYS A 9 -46.00 17.81 -85.78
C LYS A 9 -47.05 18.91 -85.97
N LYS A 10 -46.80 20.16 -85.52
CA LYS A 10 -47.78 21.26 -85.60
C LYS A 10 -47.65 22.17 -86.84
N GLY A 11 -46.71 21.92 -87.74
CA GLY A 11 -46.43 22.76 -88.91
C GLY A 11 -47.16 22.44 -90.23
N VAL A 12 -48.13 21.51 -90.27
CA VAL A 12 -48.82 21.15 -91.54
C VAL A 12 -50.34 21.20 -91.38
N GLY A 13 -50.84 22.41 -91.14
CA GLY A 13 -52.23 22.78 -91.42
C GLY A 13 -52.36 23.31 -92.85
N SER A 14 -52.12 22.47 -93.87
CA SER A 14 -52.58 22.75 -95.24
C SER A 14 -52.66 21.44 -96.01
N LYS A 15 -53.69 21.31 -96.85
CA LYS A 15 -53.97 20.14 -97.69
C LYS A 15 -52.72 19.74 -98.51
N GLY A 16 -51.97 18.76 -98.02
CA GLY A 16 -50.75 18.24 -98.64
C GLY A 16 -50.67 16.73 -98.43
N LYS A 17 -50.31 16.01 -99.49
CA LYS A 17 -50.28 14.54 -99.59
C LYS A 17 -49.64 13.87 -98.36
N LYS A 18 -50.25 12.79 -97.87
CA LYS A 18 -49.64 11.91 -96.85
C LYS A 18 -48.22 11.53 -97.31
N ALA A 19 -47.23 11.70 -96.44
CA ALA A 19 -45.89 11.21 -96.68
C ALA A 19 -45.97 9.72 -97.02
N THR A 20 -45.26 9.31 -98.06
CA THR A 20 -45.20 7.89 -98.43
C THR A 20 -44.43 7.12 -97.34
N PRO A 21 -44.66 5.82 -97.14
CA PRO A 21 -43.91 5.03 -96.16
C PRO A 21 -42.38 5.18 -96.29
N LYS A 22 -41.88 5.37 -97.52
CA LYS A 22 -40.46 5.65 -97.79
C LYS A 22 -39.98 7.02 -97.29
N GLN A 23 -40.85 8.04 -97.30
CA GLN A 23 -40.53 9.36 -96.74
C GLN A 23 -40.52 9.31 -95.21
N ASP A 24 -41.45 8.57 -94.59
CA ASP A 24 -41.44 8.38 -93.13
C ASP A 24 -40.21 7.58 -92.68
N GLU A 25 -39.82 6.54 -93.42
CA GLU A 25 -38.59 5.78 -93.17
C GLU A 25 -37.34 6.65 -93.34
N TRP A 26 -37.30 7.51 -94.37
CA TRP A 26 -36.19 8.45 -94.57
C TRP A 26 -36.10 9.50 -93.46
N ILE A 27 -37.24 10.07 -93.03
CA ILE A 27 -37.31 11.04 -91.93
C ILE A 27 -36.87 10.39 -90.62
N GLN A 28 -37.34 9.17 -90.33
CA GLN A 28 -36.96 8.45 -89.11
C GLN A 28 -35.46 8.13 -89.11
N LYS A 29 -34.91 7.65 -90.22
CA LYS A 29 -33.47 7.41 -90.36
C LYS A 29 -32.64 8.68 -90.19
N HIS A 30 -33.15 9.83 -90.63
CA HIS A 30 -32.48 11.11 -90.42
C HIS A 30 -32.55 11.58 -88.96
N LEU A 31 -33.68 11.37 -88.29
CA LEU A 31 -33.87 11.67 -86.87
C LEU A 31 -32.98 10.78 -85.98
N ASP A 32 -32.89 9.49 -86.28
CA ASP A 32 -32.03 8.55 -85.55
C ASP A 32 -30.55 8.95 -85.69
N VAL A 33 -30.11 9.36 -86.88
CA VAL A 33 -28.75 9.90 -87.09
C VAL A 33 -28.54 11.20 -86.30
N GLN A 34 -29.52 12.11 -86.26
CA GLN A 34 -29.39 13.34 -85.47
C GLN A 34 -29.41 13.10 -83.95
N LEU A 35 -30.16 12.11 -83.47
CA LEU A 35 -30.17 11.68 -82.08
C LEU A 35 -28.85 11.00 -81.69
N ASP A 36 -28.31 10.12 -82.53
CA ASP A 36 -26.97 9.53 -82.34
C ASP A 36 -25.88 10.61 -82.32
N MET A 37 -25.98 11.61 -83.21
CA MET A 37 -25.07 12.76 -83.18
C MET A 37 -25.24 13.58 -81.89
N ALA A 38 -26.46 13.84 -81.43
CA ALA A 38 -26.71 14.58 -80.20
C ALA A 38 -26.25 13.83 -78.94
N HIS A 39 -26.42 12.51 -78.88
CA HIS A 39 -25.88 11.65 -77.83
C HIS A 39 -24.34 11.63 -77.86
N GLY A 40 -23.73 11.50 -79.04
CA GLY A 40 -22.28 11.60 -79.22
C GLY A 40 -21.74 12.96 -78.77
N TRP A 41 -22.44 14.06 -79.05
CA TRP A 41 -22.06 15.41 -78.59
C TRP A 41 -22.20 15.59 -77.08
N ARG A 42 -23.22 15.00 -76.45
CA ARG A 42 -23.40 15.02 -74.99
C ARG A 42 -22.29 14.25 -74.27
N GLU A 43 -21.96 13.05 -74.75
CA GLU A 43 -20.80 12.28 -74.27
C GLU A 43 -19.48 13.04 -74.46
N MET A 44 -19.34 13.81 -75.55
CA MET A 44 -18.16 14.65 -75.81
C MET A 44 -18.00 15.80 -74.80
N MET A 45 -19.11 16.40 -74.37
CA MET A 45 -19.13 17.50 -73.38
C MET A 45 -18.83 17.00 -71.97
N ASP A 46 -19.40 15.85 -71.57
CA ASP A 46 -19.12 15.24 -70.25
C ASP A 46 -17.64 14.81 -70.15
N TRP A 47 -17.07 14.26 -71.22
CA TRP A 47 -15.64 13.97 -71.31
C TRP A 47 -14.73 15.20 -71.23
N GLY A 48 -15.21 16.37 -71.67
CA GLY A 48 -14.50 17.64 -71.52
C GLY A 48 -14.44 18.12 -70.07
N ALA A 49 -15.45 17.80 -69.25
CA ALA A 49 -15.42 18.04 -67.81
C ALA A 49 -14.48 17.06 -67.10
N ASP A 50 -14.53 15.78 -67.48
CA ASP A 50 -13.64 14.75 -66.92
C ASP A 50 -12.17 15.00 -67.27
N ALA A 51 -11.87 15.42 -68.51
CA ALA A 51 -10.51 15.79 -68.91
C ALA A 51 -9.98 17.02 -68.15
N LYS A 52 -10.83 18.01 -67.85
CA LYS A 52 -10.47 19.16 -67.01
C LYS A 52 -10.23 18.75 -65.56
N ALA A 53 -11.08 17.89 -65.00
CA ALA A 53 -10.90 17.35 -63.66
C ALA A 53 -9.60 16.53 -63.56
N LEU A 54 -9.26 15.77 -64.61
CA LEU A 54 -8.02 15.03 -64.70
C LEU A 54 -6.79 15.96 -64.71
N ILE A 55 -6.83 17.03 -65.53
CA ILE A 55 -5.75 18.01 -65.62
C ILE A 55 -5.57 18.73 -64.27
N ALA A 56 -6.64 19.12 -63.59
CA ALA A 56 -6.57 19.72 -62.26
C ALA A 56 -5.95 18.77 -61.23
N ALA A 57 -6.33 17.49 -61.24
CA ALA A 57 -5.72 16.47 -60.37
C ALA A 57 -4.21 16.27 -60.64
N PHE A 58 -3.75 16.49 -61.87
CA PHE A 58 -2.32 16.49 -62.21
C PHE A 58 -1.58 17.70 -61.61
N ASP A 59 -2.18 18.89 -61.66
CA ASP A 59 -1.57 20.12 -61.16
C ASP A 59 -1.49 20.12 -59.62
N ASP A 60 -2.53 19.62 -58.94
CA ASP A 60 -2.54 19.41 -57.48
C ASP A 60 -1.46 18.41 -57.02
N LEU A 61 -1.29 17.32 -57.76
CA LEU A 61 -0.27 16.30 -57.47
C LEU A 61 1.15 16.87 -57.60
N ARG A 62 1.39 17.71 -58.62
CA ARG A 62 2.68 18.37 -58.84
C ARG A 62 3.01 19.37 -57.73
N ALA A 63 2.02 20.11 -57.25
CA ALA A 63 2.20 21.07 -56.17
C ALA A 63 2.57 20.40 -54.83
N ALA A 64 2.15 19.16 -54.62
CA ALA A 64 2.43 18.40 -53.40
C ALA A 64 3.87 17.82 -53.31
N LEU A 65 4.73 17.99 -54.34
CA LEU A 65 5.96 17.19 -54.47
C LEU A 65 7.22 17.96 -54.93
N PRO A 66 7.92 18.66 -54.04
CA PRO A 66 9.30 19.02 -54.31
C PRO A 66 10.22 17.79 -54.11
N GLY A 67 10.77 17.21 -55.20
CA GLY A 67 11.96 16.33 -55.11
C GLY A 67 11.94 14.98 -55.83
N LEU A 68 10.90 14.61 -56.57
CA LEU A 68 10.80 13.29 -57.24
C LEU A 68 10.81 13.40 -58.78
N ALA A 69 11.90 13.95 -59.32
CA ALA A 69 12.06 14.22 -60.77
C ALA A 69 11.75 13.03 -61.71
N LYS A 70 11.93 11.78 -61.25
CA LYS A 70 11.57 10.58 -62.03
C LYS A 70 10.07 10.32 -62.10
N ILE A 71 9.33 10.57 -61.01
CA ILE A 71 7.87 10.45 -60.98
C ILE A 71 7.26 11.60 -61.78
N ASP A 72 7.81 12.81 -61.68
CA ASP A 72 7.40 13.96 -62.49
C ASP A 72 7.56 13.68 -64.00
N SER A 73 8.68 13.07 -64.39
CA SER A 73 8.90 12.68 -65.78
C SER A 73 7.94 11.58 -66.24
N ALA A 74 7.60 10.62 -65.37
CA ALA A 74 6.65 9.55 -65.69
C ALA A 74 5.20 10.07 -65.79
N LEU A 75 4.82 11.00 -64.91
CA LEU A 75 3.53 11.71 -64.95
C LEU A 75 3.41 12.57 -66.22
N ALA A 76 4.45 13.32 -66.58
CA ALA A 76 4.48 14.09 -67.81
C ALA A 76 4.35 13.21 -69.05
N ALA A 77 5.05 12.06 -69.08
CA ALA A 77 4.93 11.09 -70.16
C ALA A 77 3.52 10.48 -70.24
N HIS A 78 2.89 10.15 -69.11
CA HIS A 78 1.51 9.66 -69.08
C HIS A 78 0.51 10.71 -69.56
N ARG A 79 0.67 11.97 -69.15
CA ARG A 79 -0.15 13.09 -69.63
C ARG A 79 -0.10 13.22 -71.15
N GLU A 80 1.09 13.15 -71.73
CA GLU A 80 1.26 13.20 -73.19
C GLU A 80 0.65 11.99 -73.90
N ARG A 81 0.73 10.79 -73.31
CA ARG A 81 0.07 9.59 -73.86
C ARG A 81 -1.45 9.69 -73.81
N ILE A 82 -2.01 10.13 -72.67
CA ILE A 82 -3.46 10.36 -72.52
C ILE A 82 -3.94 11.40 -73.52
N LYS A 83 -3.22 12.51 -73.66
CA LYS A 83 -3.54 13.55 -74.64
C LYS A 83 -3.57 12.99 -76.07
N LYS A 84 -2.54 12.25 -76.49
CA LYS A 84 -2.49 11.60 -77.81
C LYS A 84 -3.61 10.59 -78.03
N ALA A 85 -3.92 9.77 -77.03
CA ALA A 85 -5.02 8.81 -77.10
C ALA A 85 -6.36 9.52 -77.25
N PHE A 86 -6.57 10.63 -76.53
CA PHE A 86 -7.77 11.46 -76.62
C PHE A 86 -7.91 12.16 -77.97
N ASP A 87 -6.81 12.74 -78.49
CA ASP A 87 -6.78 13.36 -79.82
C ASP A 87 -7.15 12.32 -80.91
N THR A 88 -6.62 11.09 -80.79
CA THR A 88 -6.92 9.98 -81.70
C THR A 88 -8.38 9.52 -81.59
N LEU A 89 -8.90 9.38 -80.37
CA LEU A 89 -10.30 9.01 -80.11
C LEU A 89 -11.27 10.05 -80.68
N THR A 90 -10.93 11.33 -80.54
CA THR A 90 -11.70 12.45 -81.10
C THR A 90 -11.74 12.36 -82.63
N GLY A 91 -10.61 12.06 -83.28
CA GLY A 91 -10.55 11.80 -84.72
C GLY A 91 -11.37 10.57 -85.16
N ALA A 92 -11.28 9.46 -84.43
CA ALA A 92 -11.99 8.22 -84.73
C ALA A 92 -13.52 8.34 -84.55
N ARG A 93 -13.99 9.17 -83.62
CA ARG A 93 -15.41 9.49 -83.46
C ARG A 93 -15.96 10.28 -84.65
N ILE A 94 -15.16 11.14 -85.28
CA ILE A 94 -15.54 11.84 -86.52
C ILE A 94 -15.70 10.86 -87.68
N THR A 95 -14.91 9.78 -87.73
CA THR A 95 -14.98 8.74 -88.77
C THR A 95 -15.90 7.56 -88.44
N ASN A 96 -16.50 7.54 -87.24
CA ASN A 96 -17.39 6.50 -86.70
C ASN A 96 -16.78 5.08 -86.62
N ASP A 97 -15.46 4.95 -86.50
CA ASP A 97 -14.79 3.65 -86.39
C ASP A 97 -14.96 3.07 -84.97
N LYS A 98 -15.67 1.93 -84.84
CA LYS A 98 -15.96 1.30 -83.55
C LYS A 98 -14.73 0.60 -82.95
N ALA A 99 -13.92 -0.08 -83.76
CA ALA A 99 -12.79 -0.87 -83.26
C ALA A 99 -11.71 0.03 -82.64
N ILE A 100 -11.42 1.17 -83.31
CA ILE A 100 -10.48 2.16 -82.81
C ILE A 100 -11.01 2.79 -81.51
N ARG A 101 -12.32 3.05 -81.40
CA ARG A 101 -12.92 3.57 -80.17
C ARG A 101 -12.74 2.63 -78.98
N GLU A 102 -13.03 1.34 -79.14
CA GLU A 102 -12.89 0.36 -78.06
C GLU A 102 -11.43 0.07 -77.69
N GLU A 103 -10.50 0.16 -78.65
CA GLU A 103 -9.06 0.09 -78.37
C GLU A 103 -8.58 1.30 -77.55
N LYS A 104 -8.91 2.51 -78.00
CA LYS A 104 -8.47 3.75 -77.33
C LYS A 104 -9.16 3.97 -76.00
N GLN A 105 -10.40 3.52 -75.83
CA GLN A 105 -11.07 3.47 -74.53
C GLN A 105 -10.27 2.60 -73.54
N ARG A 106 -9.88 1.38 -73.94
CA ARG A 106 -9.06 0.48 -73.10
C ARG A 106 -7.67 1.06 -72.81
N GLU A 107 -7.07 1.75 -73.78
CA GLU A 107 -5.78 2.45 -73.58
C GLU A 107 -5.92 3.58 -72.55
N ILE A 108 -6.99 4.37 -72.62
CA ILE A 108 -7.28 5.45 -71.66
C ILE A 108 -7.55 4.87 -70.27
N GLU A 109 -8.37 3.83 -70.15
CA GLU A 109 -8.65 3.16 -68.86
C GLU A 109 -7.37 2.60 -68.23
N ALA A 110 -6.47 1.99 -69.01
CA ALA A 110 -5.17 1.53 -68.54
C ALA A 110 -4.29 2.70 -68.07
N LEU A 111 -4.22 3.80 -68.84
CA LEU A 111 -3.45 4.99 -68.47
C LEU A 111 -4.00 5.69 -67.22
N LEU A 112 -5.33 5.68 -67.02
CA LEU A 112 -5.98 6.19 -65.81
C LEU A 112 -5.67 5.32 -64.59
N ALA A 113 -5.63 4.00 -64.75
CA ALA A 113 -5.22 3.08 -63.70
C ALA A 113 -3.75 3.29 -63.31
N ASP A 114 -2.85 3.47 -64.28
CA ASP A 114 -1.43 3.78 -64.05
C ASP A 114 -1.27 5.14 -63.34
N LEU A 115 -2.07 6.14 -63.71
CA LEU A 115 -2.07 7.44 -63.05
C LEU A 115 -2.56 7.34 -61.59
N GLY A 116 -3.62 6.59 -61.33
CA GLY A 116 -4.10 6.32 -59.98
C GLY A 116 -3.05 5.62 -59.12
N ALA A 117 -2.29 4.69 -59.71
CA ALA A 117 -1.18 4.03 -59.03
C ALA A 117 -0.02 5.00 -58.71
N LEU A 118 0.33 5.90 -59.64
CA LEU A 118 1.32 6.96 -59.40
C LEU A 118 0.89 7.91 -58.27
N GLN A 119 -0.38 8.31 -58.23
CA GLN A 119 -0.93 9.14 -57.16
C GLN A 119 -0.88 8.42 -55.81
N ALA A 120 -1.28 7.15 -55.77
CA ALA A 120 -1.24 6.35 -54.55
C ALA A 120 0.20 6.06 -54.08
N ALA A 121 1.13 5.78 -54.99
CA ALA A 121 2.55 5.64 -54.69
C ALA A 121 3.14 6.92 -54.08
N THR A 122 2.72 8.07 -54.61
CA THR A 122 3.11 9.38 -54.11
C THR A 122 2.60 9.62 -52.69
N ALA A 123 1.30 9.39 -52.46
CA ALA A 123 0.70 9.50 -51.13
C ALA A 123 1.37 8.56 -50.13
N LEU A 124 1.75 7.35 -50.56
CA LEU A 124 2.54 6.43 -49.75
C LEU A 124 3.91 7.01 -49.42
N LEU A 125 4.68 7.50 -50.41
CA LEU A 125 6.01 8.06 -50.19
C LEU A 125 6.00 9.21 -49.17
N ALA A 126 4.99 10.08 -49.22
CA ALA A 126 4.82 11.15 -48.23
C ALA A 126 4.64 10.63 -46.79
N LYS A 127 4.05 9.43 -46.62
CA LYS A 127 3.93 8.80 -45.29
C LYS A 127 5.29 8.36 -44.73
N PHE A 128 6.30 8.08 -45.55
CA PHE A 128 7.58 7.53 -45.05
C PHE A 128 8.36 8.52 -44.17
N ASP A 129 8.09 9.81 -44.31
CA ASP A 129 8.72 10.86 -43.50
C ASP A 129 7.84 11.26 -42.29
N ALA A 130 6.69 10.61 -42.11
CA ALA A 130 5.82 10.85 -40.97
C ALA A 130 6.47 10.35 -39.66
N PRO A 131 6.20 11.00 -38.51
CA PRO A 131 6.75 10.60 -37.21
C PRO A 131 6.50 9.13 -36.83
N ALA A 132 5.43 8.51 -37.36
CA ALA A 132 5.10 7.11 -37.14
C ALA A 132 6.15 6.12 -37.68
N TYR A 133 7.06 6.57 -38.54
CA TYR A 133 8.16 5.78 -39.11
C TYR A 133 9.54 6.24 -38.64
N ALA A 134 9.59 7.22 -37.74
CA ALA A 134 10.84 7.68 -37.14
C ALA A 134 11.39 6.57 -36.25
N VAL A 135 12.54 6.01 -36.64
CA VAL A 135 13.27 5.05 -35.81
C VAL A 135 13.86 5.81 -34.61
N PRO A 136 13.59 5.37 -33.37
CA PRO A 136 14.22 5.99 -32.19
C PRO A 136 15.74 5.95 -32.30
N ALA A 137 16.41 7.07 -32.03
CA ALA A 137 17.87 7.17 -32.12
C ALA A 137 18.60 6.19 -31.19
N GLU A 138 17.92 5.74 -30.12
CA GLU A 138 18.47 4.85 -29.08
C GLU A 138 18.11 3.37 -29.28
N ALA A 139 17.41 3.03 -30.37
CA ALA A 139 17.17 1.64 -30.75
C ALA A 139 18.49 0.95 -31.12
N ASN A 140 18.60 -0.36 -30.84
CA ASN A 140 19.84 -1.09 -31.12
C ASN A 140 20.17 -1.04 -32.62
N ASP A 141 21.48 -1.07 -32.94
CA ASP A 141 21.96 -0.87 -34.32
C ASP A 141 21.34 -1.85 -35.31
N LYS A 142 20.98 -3.06 -34.86
CA LYS A 142 20.44 -4.12 -35.71
C LYS A 142 18.97 -3.90 -36.10
N GLU A 143 18.12 -3.55 -35.15
CA GLU A 143 16.69 -3.24 -35.39
C GLU A 143 16.55 -1.94 -36.19
N SER A 144 17.32 -0.91 -35.81
CA SER A 144 17.36 0.36 -36.52
C SER A 144 17.82 0.17 -37.98
N ALA A 145 18.86 -0.62 -38.20
CA ALA A 145 19.33 -0.96 -39.55
C ALA A 145 18.27 -1.74 -40.34
N ALA A 146 17.59 -2.72 -39.72
CA ALA A 146 16.56 -3.51 -40.40
C ALA A 146 15.36 -2.65 -40.84
N ILE A 147 14.85 -1.76 -39.97
CA ILE A 147 13.77 -0.84 -40.32
C ILE A 147 14.20 0.14 -41.42
N THR A 148 15.40 0.71 -41.29
CA THR A 148 15.96 1.65 -42.29
C THR A 148 16.14 0.98 -43.65
N GLN A 149 16.67 -0.24 -43.68
CA GLN A 149 16.82 -1.03 -44.91
C GLN A 149 15.47 -1.40 -45.53
N ALA A 150 14.47 -1.77 -44.72
CA ALA A 150 13.13 -2.08 -45.19
C ALA A 150 12.45 -0.85 -45.82
N LEU A 151 12.51 0.31 -45.16
CA LEU A 151 12.00 1.57 -45.69
C LEU A 151 12.72 1.96 -46.99
N ALA A 152 14.04 1.86 -47.04
CA ALA A 152 14.83 2.16 -48.24
C ALA A 152 14.50 1.22 -49.41
N ALA A 153 14.37 -0.08 -49.16
CA ALA A 153 13.99 -1.06 -50.16
C ALA A 153 12.58 -0.79 -50.69
N LEU A 154 11.64 -0.44 -49.82
CA LEU A 154 10.27 -0.14 -50.20
C LEU A 154 10.16 1.16 -51.01
N ARG A 155 10.87 2.23 -50.60
CA ARG A 155 11.00 3.47 -51.39
C ARG A 155 11.56 3.16 -52.79
N LYS A 156 12.60 2.33 -52.88
CA LYS A 156 13.21 1.93 -54.17
C LYS A 156 12.22 1.18 -55.06
N LYS A 157 11.43 0.24 -54.52
CA LYS A 157 10.39 -0.50 -55.26
C LYS A 157 9.32 0.45 -55.81
N LEU A 158 8.78 1.33 -54.95
CA LEU A 158 7.72 2.29 -55.32
C LEU A 158 8.16 3.26 -56.43
N VAL A 159 9.41 3.75 -56.37
CA VAL A 159 9.95 4.68 -57.38
C VAL A 159 10.25 3.98 -58.72
N ALA A 160 10.59 2.69 -58.70
CA ALA A 160 10.98 1.97 -59.91
C ALA A 160 9.79 1.56 -60.78
N THR A 161 8.69 1.08 -60.18
CA THR A 161 7.53 0.53 -60.92
C THR A 161 6.24 0.67 -60.11
N PRO A 162 5.57 1.85 -60.12
CA PRO A 162 4.36 2.10 -59.34
C PRO A 162 3.12 1.55 -60.04
N THR A 163 2.97 0.23 -60.10
CA THR A 163 1.73 -0.41 -60.56
C THR A 163 0.72 -0.52 -59.41
N PRO A 164 -0.60 -0.68 -59.67
CA PRO A 164 -1.61 -0.85 -58.62
C PRO A 164 -1.27 -1.99 -57.63
N GLU A 165 -0.74 -3.10 -58.14
CA GLU A 165 -0.33 -4.24 -57.32
C GLU A 165 0.87 -3.90 -56.42
N VAL A 166 1.89 -3.22 -56.97
CA VAL A 166 3.07 -2.80 -56.20
C VAL A 166 2.68 -1.82 -55.11
N VAL A 167 1.80 -0.85 -55.41
CA VAL A 167 1.28 0.12 -54.44
C VAL A 167 0.53 -0.57 -53.30
N THR A 168 -0.38 -1.49 -53.63
CA THR A 168 -1.18 -2.22 -52.63
C THR A 168 -0.30 -3.06 -51.71
N LYS A 169 0.66 -3.79 -52.30
CA LYS A 169 1.65 -4.55 -51.53
C LYS A 169 2.52 -3.63 -50.67
N ALA A 170 2.89 -2.47 -51.19
CA ALA A 170 3.72 -1.52 -50.48
C ALA A 170 3.01 -0.87 -49.29
N ASP A 171 1.72 -0.59 -49.38
CA ASP A 171 0.92 -0.12 -48.24
C ASP A 171 0.88 -1.18 -47.12
N GLY A 172 0.71 -2.45 -47.47
CA GLY A 172 0.80 -3.57 -46.52
C GLY A 172 2.19 -3.73 -45.89
N GLU A 173 3.27 -3.65 -46.69
CA GLU A 173 4.66 -3.67 -46.19
C GLU A 173 4.92 -2.46 -45.26
N LEU A 174 4.39 -1.28 -45.60
CA LEU A 174 4.52 -0.06 -44.79
C LEU A 174 3.78 -0.18 -43.44
N ALA A 175 2.58 -0.77 -43.43
CA ALA A 175 1.84 -1.05 -42.19
C ALA A 175 2.58 -2.04 -41.28
N ALA A 176 3.24 -3.06 -41.85
CA ALA A 176 4.09 -3.98 -41.10
C ALA A 176 5.32 -3.26 -40.51
N ILE A 177 5.94 -2.35 -41.26
CA ILE A 177 7.04 -1.51 -40.76
C ILE A 177 6.57 -0.60 -39.62
N ALA A 178 5.38 0.01 -39.71
CA ALA A 178 4.83 0.81 -38.61
C ALA A 178 4.65 -0.01 -37.31
N THR A 179 4.23 -1.27 -37.44
CA THR A 179 4.14 -2.20 -36.31
C THR A 179 5.51 -2.47 -35.68
N LEU A 180 6.55 -2.67 -36.50
CA LEU A 180 7.93 -2.84 -36.04
C LEU A 180 8.46 -1.59 -35.34
N VAL A 181 8.25 -0.40 -35.91
CA VAL A 181 8.66 0.88 -35.30
C VAL A 181 7.97 1.07 -33.94
N THR A 182 6.68 0.76 -33.84
CA THR A 182 5.93 0.83 -32.57
C THR A 182 6.51 -0.13 -31.52
N ARG A 183 6.81 -1.37 -31.92
CA ARG A 183 7.43 -2.36 -31.04
C ARG A 183 8.81 -1.91 -30.57
N THR A 184 9.68 -1.46 -31.47
CA THR A 184 11.03 -0.97 -31.14
C THR A 184 10.97 0.26 -30.24
N THR A 185 10.03 1.17 -30.46
CA THR A 185 9.78 2.33 -29.59
C THR A 185 9.41 1.91 -28.18
N LYS A 186 8.52 0.91 -28.05
CA LYS A 186 8.16 0.34 -26.75
C LYS A 186 9.38 -0.28 -26.05
N ILE A 187 10.19 -1.07 -26.78
CA ILE A 187 11.41 -1.68 -26.22
C ILE A 187 12.39 -0.61 -25.72
N VAL A 188 12.59 0.48 -26.47
CA VAL A 188 13.45 1.60 -26.05
C VAL A 188 12.90 2.27 -24.78
N ALA A 189 11.59 2.48 -24.70
CA ALA A 189 10.95 3.04 -23.51
C ALA A 189 11.11 2.11 -22.28
N ASP A 190 10.84 0.81 -22.45
CA ASP A 190 11.00 -0.20 -21.39
C ASP A 190 12.46 -0.29 -20.92
N ARG A 191 13.43 -0.22 -21.84
CA ARG A 191 14.86 -0.18 -21.52
C ARG A 191 15.24 1.06 -20.70
N LYS A 192 14.73 2.25 -21.06
CA LYS A 192 14.94 3.49 -20.29
C LYS A 192 14.34 3.37 -18.88
N ALA A 193 13.12 2.83 -18.77
CA ALA A 193 12.47 2.60 -17.49
C ALA A 193 13.24 1.61 -16.60
N TRP A 194 13.72 0.51 -17.19
CA TRP A 194 14.57 -0.46 -16.50
C TRP A 194 15.88 0.17 -16.01
N ALA A 195 16.60 0.90 -16.87
CA ALA A 195 17.88 1.52 -16.49
C ALA A 195 17.72 2.52 -15.33
N ALA A 196 16.68 3.36 -15.37
CA ALA A 196 16.38 4.30 -14.30
C ALA A 196 16.08 3.58 -12.97
N ARG A 197 15.26 2.52 -13.02
CA ARG A 197 14.90 1.75 -11.82
C ARG A 197 16.08 0.96 -11.28
N HIS A 198 16.84 0.31 -12.15
CA HIS A 198 18.04 -0.43 -11.81
C HIS A 198 19.04 0.47 -11.05
N ALA A 199 19.30 1.69 -11.53
CA ALA A 199 20.19 2.62 -10.86
C ALA A 199 19.75 2.97 -9.42
N VAL A 200 18.44 3.13 -9.20
CA VAL A 200 17.88 3.37 -7.85
C VAL A 200 18.10 2.15 -6.95
N VAL A 201 17.75 0.96 -7.43
CA VAL A 201 17.87 -0.28 -6.65
C VAL A 201 19.33 -0.64 -6.39
N GLU A 202 20.22 -0.39 -7.35
CA GLU A 202 21.67 -0.59 -7.20
C GLU A 202 22.24 0.25 -6.06
N LYS A 203 21.82 1.53 -5.99
CA LYS A 203 22.22 2.43 -4.90
C LYS A 203 21.74 1.89 -3.54
N THR A 204 20.49 1.46 -3.45
CA THR A 204 19.92 0.86 -2.23
C THR A 204 20.65 -0.43 -1.86
N TYR A 205 20.93 -1.31 -2.83
CA TYR A 205 21.67 -2.55 -2.63
C TYR A 205 23.07 -2.29 -2.08
N LYS A 206 23.85 -1.41 -2.71
CA LYS A 206 25.21 -1.05 -2.26
C LYS A 206 25.22 -0.46 -0.85
N ALA A 207 24.23 0.39 -0.52
CA ALA A 207 24.09 0.95 0.82
C ALA A 207 23.77 -0.13 1.87
N ALA A 208 22.92 -1.09 1.52
CA ALA A 208 22.48 -2.16 2.42
C ALA A 208 23.53 -3.28 2.57
N GLN A 209 24.36 -3.51 1.54
CA GLN A 209 25.34 -4.61 1.48
C GLN A 209 26.32 -4.60 2.65
N ALA A 210 26.74 -3.42 3.12
CA ALA A 210 27.66 -3.28 4.25
C ALA A 210 27.07 -3.79 5.58
N GLY A 211 25.75 -3.90 5.70
CA GLY A 211 25.05 -4.37 6.90
C GLY A 211 24.64 -5.84 6.88
N PHE A 212 24.87 -6.56 5.78
CA PHE A 212 24.43 -7.95 5.64
C PHE A 212 25.37 -8.94 6.32
N GLU A 213 24.81 -9.95 7.01
CA GLU A 213 25.59 -11.13 7.39
C GLU A 213 26.18 -11.81 6.13
N PRO A 214 27.39 -12.39 6.19
CA PRO A 214 28.08 -12.91 4.99
C PRO A 214 27.26 -13.88 4.13
N ALA A 215 26.52 -14.79 4.76
CA ALA A 215 25.69 -15.78 4.06
C ALA A 215 24.49 -15.14 3.33
N VAL A 216 23.89 -14.10 3.91
CA VAL A 216 22.81 -13.32 3.31
C VAL A 216 23.36 -12.46 2.18
N SER A 217 24.53 -11.84 2.39
CA SER A 217 25.23 -11.02 1.41
C SER A 217 25.55 -11.81 0.14
N ALA A 218 26.06 -13.03 0.26
CA ALA A 218 26.35 -13.89 -0.88
C ALA A 218 25.10 -14.21 -1.73
N LYS A 219 23.97 -14.55 -1.08
CA LYS A 219 22.70 -14.85 -1.77
C LYS A 219 22.13 -13.63 -2.49
N ILE A 220 22.04 -12.49 -1.81
CA ILE A 220 21.53 -11.24 -2.40
C ILE A 220 22.42 -10.78 -3.56
N THR A 221 23.73 -10.97 -3.44
CA THR A 221 24.67 -10.68 -4.53
C THR A 221 24.41 -11.56 -5.75
N GLY A 222 24.17 -12.86 -5.56
CA GLY A 222 23.80 -13.76 -6.65
C GLY A 222 22.48 -13.36 -7.34
N TRP A 223 21.46 -12.97 -6.57
CA TRP A 223 20.21 -12.46 -7.12
C TRP A 223 20.39 -11.15 -7.86
N TRP A 224 21.15 -10.21 -7.27
CA TRP A 224 21.49 -8.95 -7.91
C TRP A 224 22.18 -9.20 -9.23
N GLN A 225 23.20 -10.07 -9.28
CA GLN A 225 23.89 -10.45 -10.52
C GLN A 225 22.96 -11.09 -11.56
N ALA A 226 21.97 -11.87 -11.14
CA ALA A 226 20.99 -12.47 -12.04
C ALA A 226 20.02 -11.43 -12.66
N VAL A 227 19.64 -10.38 -11.91
CA VAL A 227 18.73 -9.32 -12.40
C VAL A 227 19.45 -8.10 -13.02
N SER A 228 20.74 -7.92 -12.71
CA SER A 228 21.62 -6.88 -13.25
C SER A 228 22.50 -7.37 -14.40
N GLY A 229 22.56 -8.69 -14.61
CA GLY A 229 23.16 -9.29 -15.80
C GLY A 229 22.50 -8.78 -17.08
N ASP A 230 23.18 -8.99 -18.21
CA ASP A 230 22.88 -8.36 -19.49
C ASP A 230 21.38 -8.39 -19.81
N ALA A 231 20.69 -7.26 -19.58
CA ALA A 231 19.26 -7.13 -19.77
C ALA A 231 18.85 -7.35 -21.23
N ALA A 232 19.80 -7.37 -22.17
CA ALA A 232 19.57 -7.77 -23.55
C ALA A 232 19.27 -9.28 -23.70
N ALA A 233 19.67 -10.12 -22.75
CA ALA A 233 19.37 -11.55 -22.73
C ALA A 233 18.02 -11.87 -22.07
N LEU A 234 17.47 -10.94 -21.28
CA LEU A 234 16.17 -11.03 -20.62
C LEU A 234 15.15 -10.17 -21.39
N ASP A 235 13.88 -10.56 -21.40
CA ASP A 235 12.83 -9.60 -21.79
C ASP A 235 12.87 -8.42 -20.79
N TYR A 236 13.01 -7.18 -21.27
CA TYR A 236 13.10 -5.99 -20.40
C TYR A 236 11.92 -5.88 -19.42
N VAL A 237 10.76 -6.43 -19.76
CA VAL A 237 9.60 -6.52 -18.85
C VAL A 237 9.90 -7.45 -17.68
N GLN A 238 10.52 -8.62 -17.93
CA GLN A 238 10.92 -9.57 -16.91
C GLN A 238 12.08 -9.02 -16.06
N ALA A 239 13.05 -8.36 -16.68
CA ALA A 239 14.15 -7.71 -15.97
C ALA A 239 13.62 -6.60 -15.03
N LEU A 240 12.64 -5.80 -15.48
CA LEU A 240 12.01 -4.77 -14.65
C LEU A 240 11.23 -5.37 -13.47
N ALA A 241 10.52 -6.49 -13.69
CA ALA A 241 9.87 -7.22 -12.61
C ALA A 241 10.89 -7.71 -11.57
N GLY A 242 12.02 -8.27 -12.01
CA GLY A 242 13.12 -8.70 -11.12
C GLY A 242 13.70 -7.56 -10.28
N VAL A 243 13.95 -6.40 -10.90
CA VAL A 243 14.45 -5.21 -10.18
C VAL A 243 13.42 -4.70 -9.14
N ASN A 244 12.13 -4.69 -9.47
CA ASN A 244 11.09 -4.27 -8.53
C ASN A 244 10.95 -5.20 -7.33
N VAL A 245 11.08 -6.51 -7.56
CA VAL A 245 11.12 -7.50 -6.48
C VAL A 245 12.32 -7.26 -5.58
N MET A 246 13.49 -7.00 -6.16
CA MET A 246 14.70 -6.73 -5.39
C MET A 246 14.55 -5.48 -4.50
N ASP A 247 13.90 -4.43 -5.01
CA ASP A 247 13.60 -3.24 -4.21
C ASP A 247 12.72 -3.57 -2.99
N GLN A 248 11.70 -4.42 -3.17
CA GLN A 248 10.85 -4.88 -2.07
C GLN A 248 11.63 -5.71 -1.05
N VAL A 249 12.51 -6.62 -1.51
CA VAL A 249 13.40 -7.41 -0.64
C VAL A 249 14.28 -6.48 0.19
N LEU A 250 14.96 -5.53 -0.45
CA LEU A 250 15.84 -4.58 0.22
C LEU A 250 15.09 -3.69 1.22
N ALA A 251 13.84 -3.34 0.95
CA ALA A 251 13.00 -2.56 1.88
C ALA A 251 12.56 -3.36 3.13
N GLN A 252 12.37 -4.68 3.01
CA GLN A 252 11.93 -5.54 4.12
C GLN A 252 13.10 -6.11 4.93
N LEU A 253 14.25 -6.32 4.30
CA LEU A 253 15.39 -6.99 4.90
C LEU A 253 15.89 -6.37 6.23
N PRO A 254 15.97 -5.03 6.39
CA PRO A 254 16.34 -4.43 7.68
C PRO A 254 15.36 -4.79 8.80
N LYS A 255 14.07 -4.87 8.50
CA LYS A 255 13.03 -5.25 9.48
C LYS A 255 13.17 -6.71 9.88
N THR A 256 13.38 -7.58 8.90
CA THR A 256 13.59 -9.02 9.14
C THR A 256 14.88 -9.29 9.91
N GLN A 257 15.97 -8.59 9.61
CA GLN A 257 17.23 -8.70 10.35
C GLN A 257 17.11 -8.16 11.78
N ALA A 258 16.47 -7.01 11.97
CA ALA A 258 16.21 -6.46 13.31
C ALA A 258 15.35 -7.43 14.14
N ALA A 259 14.33 -8.02 13.53
CA ALA A 259 13.48 -9.03 14.14
C ALA A 259 14.24 -10.33 14.48
N ALA A 260 15.04 -10.87 13.56
CA ALA A 260 15.83 -12.06 13.80
C ALA A 260 16.89 -11.84 14.90
N LYS A 261 17.53 -10.66 14.91
CA LYS A 261 18.47 -10.27 15.97
C LYS A 261 17.76 -10.14 17.33
N ALA A 262 16.57 -9.54 17.36
CA ALA A 262 15.74 -9.46 18.55
C ALA A 262 15.38 -10.86 19.05
N ALA A 263 14.92 -11.75 18.16
CA ALA A 263 14.57 -13.14 18.46
C ALA A 263 15.76 -13.95 19.00
N ARG A 264 16.97 -13.81 18.43
CA ARG A 264 18.19 -14.46 18.95
C ARG A 264 18.61 -13.92 20.32
N GLY A 265 18.53 -12.60 20.51
CA GLY A 265 18.78 -11.97 21.82
C GLY A 265 17.81 -12.48 22.88
N GLN A 266 16.54 -12.58 22.51
CA GLN A 266 15.44 -13.14 23.28
C GLN A 266 15.61 -14.63 23.60
N GLN A 267 16.05 -15.46 22.64
CA GLN A 267 16.35 -16.87 22.87
C GLN A 267 17.53 -17.02 23.84
N THR A 268 18.54 -16.17 23.73
CA THR A 268 19.69 -16.15 24.64
C THR A 268 19.28 -15.74 26.05
N LEU A 269 18.37 -14.76 26.18
CA LEU A 269 17.81 -14.35 27.46
C LEU A 269 16.94 -15.46 28.07
N ALA A 270 16.07 -16.08 27.28
CA ALA A 270 15.26 -17.22 27.70
C ALA A 270 16.14 -18.39 28.16
N ALA A 271 17.16 -18.76 27.37
CA ALA A 271 18.09 -19.83 27.73
C ALA A 271 18.90 -19.53 29.02
N LYS A 272 19.14 -18.25 29.34
CA LYS A 272 19.81 -17.82 30.57
C LYS A 272 18.89 -17.70 31.78
N ALA A 273 17.60 -17.40 31.56
CA ALA A 273 16.61 -17.18 32.63
C ALA A 273 15.90 -18.46 33.09
N LEU A 274 16.09 -19.58 32.39
CA LEU A 274 15.23 -20.76 32.58
C LEU A 274 15.78 -21.78 33.59
N ASP A 275 15.13 -21.82 34.75
CA ASP A 275 14.96 -23.04 35.54
C ASP A 275 14.05 -24.03 34.78
N ALA A 276 14.41 -25.31 34.76
CA ALA A 276 13.79 -26.36 33.93
C ALA A 276 12.29 -26.57 34.20
N SER A 277 11.82 -26.17 35.39
CA SER A 277 10.44 -26.30 35.86
C SER A 277 9.43 -25.43 35.08
N VAL A 278 9.86 -24.28 34.54
CA VAL A 278 8.98 -23.34 33.81
C VAL A 278 9.05 -23.58 32.28
N VAL A 279 10.12 -24.21 31.78
CA VAL A 279 10.35 -24.45 30.34
C VAL A 279 9.39 -25.48 29.75
N THR A 280 9.10 -26.54 30.50
CA THR A 280 8.45 -27.75 29.95
C THR A 280 7.13 -27.46 29.24
N PRO A 281 6.23 -26.59 29.77
CA PRO A 281 5.00 -26.21 29.07
C PRO A 281 5.21 -25.31 27.83
N LEU A 282 6.30 -24.54 27.77
CA LEU A 282 6.59 -23.57 26.70
C LEU A 282 7.50 -24.13 25.60
N LYS A 283 8.19 -25.24 25.86
CA LYS A 283 9.13 -25.87 24.93
C LYS A 283 8.48 -26.18 23.58
N LYS A 284 7.23 -26.65 23.58
CA LYS A 284 6.49 -26.91 22.34
C LYS A 284 6.28 -25.65 21.48
N ASP A 285 5.98 -24.52 22.11
CA ASP A 285 5.73 -23.24 21.41
C ASP A 285 7.07 -22.67 20.88
N LEU A 286 8.16 -22.81 21.64
CA LEU A 286 9.52 -22.41 21.23
C LEU A 286 10.08 -23.29 20.10
N ASP A 287 9.96 -24.61 20.21
CA ASP A 287 10.40 -25.56 19.17
C ASP A 287 9.61 -25.33 17.86
N ALA A 288 8.33 -24.97 17.95
CA ALA A 288 7.51 -24.60 16.79
C ALA A 288 7.96 -23.27 16.14
N ALA A 289 8.35 -22.28 16.95
CA ALA A 289 8.94 -21.03 16.46
C ALA A 289 10.28 -21.25 15.75
N GLU A 290 11.14 -22.11 16.30
CA GLU A 290 12.44 -22.48 15.72
C GLU A 290 12.30 -23.23 14.40
N LEU A 291 11.34 -24.16 14.30
CA LEU A 291 11.00 -24.84 13.05
C LEU A 291 10.52 -23.85 11.97
N LEU A 292 9.74 -22.84 12.36
CA LEU A 292 9.26 -21.81 11.43
C LEU A 292 10.36 -20.82 11.01
N LEU A 293 11.30 -20.48 11.89
CA LEU A 293 12.50 -19.72 11.52
C LEU A 293 13.39 -20.49 10.54
N THR A 294 13.55 -21.80 10.75
CA THR A 294 14.27 -22.68 9.81
C THR A 294 13.58 -22.70 8.44
N LYS A 295 12.24 -22.81 8.42
CA LYS A 295 11.44 -22.71 7.19
C LYS A 295 11.53 -21.33 6.54
N LEU A 296 11.72 -20.25 7.30
CA LEU A 296 11.94 -18.90 6.77
C LEU A 296 13.26 -18.82 6.00
N ASP A 297 14.32 -19.42 6.55
CA ASP A 297 15.65 -19.49 5.92
C ASP A 297 15.63 -20.34 4.64
N GLU A 298 14.82 -21.41 4.61
CA GLU A 298 14.56 -22.23 3.42
C GLU A 298 13.66 -21.51 2.40
N ALA A 299 12.69 -20.73 2.87
CA ALA A 299 11.75 -19.95 2.07
C ALA A 299 12.40 -18.74 1.39
N ALA A 300 13.49 -18.21 1.93
CA ALA A 300 14.30 -17.16 1.30
C ALA A 300 14.99 -17.58 -0.03
N THR A 301 14.52 -18.65 -0.70
CA THR A 301 14.97 -19.16 -1.99
C THR A 301 14.04 -18.78 -3.16
N GLY A 302 12.92 -18.08 -2.94
CA GLY A 302 12.01 -17.65 -4.01
C GLY A 302 11.10 -16.47 -3.62
N VAL A 303 10.64 -15.70 -4.62
CA VAL A 303 9.88 -14.45 -4.42
C VAL A 303 8.49 -14.68 -3.84
N THR A 304 7.76 -15.68 -4.35
CA THR A 304 6.46 -16.12 -3.78
C THR A 304 6.59 -16.59 -2.34
N LYS A 305 7.77 -17.11 -1.98
CA LYS A 305 8.05 -17.59 -0.63
C LYS A 305 8.36 -16.46 0.36
N LEU A 306 8.60 -15.21 -0.08
CA LEU A 306 8.81 -14.08 0.84
C LEU A 306 7.51 -13.60 1.50
N THR A 307 6.40 -13.59 0.77
CA THR A 307 5.09 -13.28 1.35
C THR A 307 4.69 -14.37 2.34
N GLU A 308 4.91 -15.64 1.98
CA GLU A 308 4.71 -16.79 2.88
C GLU A 308 5.64 -16.72 4.10
N ALA A 309 6.90 -16.33 3.92
CA ALA A 309 7.85 -16.11 4.99
C ALA A 309 7.41 -14.96 5.91
N ALA A 310 6.98 -13.82 5.37
CA ALA A 310 6.47 -12.71 6.17
C ALA A 310 5.23 -13.11 6.98
N ALA A 311 4.31 -13.88 6.38
CA ALA A 311 3.15 -14.44 7.07
C ALA A 311 3.58 -15.42 8.18
N ALA A 312 4.50 -16.34 7.89
CA ALA A 312 5.05 -17.28 8.87
C ALA A 312 5.74 -16.55 10.02
N PHE A 313 6.53 -15.51 9.73
CA PHE A 313 7.18 -14.68 10.73
C PHE A 313 6.14 -13.96 11.61
N ALA A 314 5.08 -13.41 11.03
CA ALA A 314 3.99 -12.81 11.81
C ALA A 314 3.32 -13.84 12.74
N THR A 315 3.12 -15.07 12.27
CA THR A 315 2.63 -16.19 13.10
C THR A 315 3.60 -16.50 14.25
N VAL A 316 4.91 -16.61 13.97
CA VAL A 316 5.94 -16.86 14.98
C VAL A 316 6.00 -15.75 16.01
N SER A 317 6.04 -14.49 15.57
CA SER A 317 6.09 -13.33 16.46
C SER A 317 4.88 -13.30 17.39
N LYS A 318 3.69 -13.66 16.90
CA LYS A 318 2.47 -13.77 17.72
C LYS A 318 2.55 -14.92 18.73
N ALA A 319 3.00 -16.10 18.29
CA ALA A 319 3.19 -17.26 19.16
C ALA A 319 4.21 -16.96 20.26
N TYR A 320 5.32 -16.32 19.91
CA TYR A 320 6.37 -15.91 20.82
C TYR A 320 5.90 -14.87 21.85
N THR A 321 5.19 -13.83 21.41
CA THR A 321 4.56 -12.84 22.32
C THR A 321 3.62 -13.55 23.31
N THR A 322 2.83 -14.51 22.81
CA THR A 322 1.93 -15.32 23.65
C THR A 322 2.71 -16.15 24.68
N ALA A 323 3.83 -16.77 24.27
CA ALA A 323 4.69 -17.54 25.15
C ALA A 323 5.34 -16.66 26.24
N LEU A 324 5.78 -15.44 25.90
CA LEU A 324 6.30 -14.48 26.88
C LEU A 324 5.25 -14.02 27.88
N VAL A 325 4.02 -13.76 27.42
CA VAL A 325 2.91 -13.44 28.33
C VAL A 325 2.63 -14.60 29.28
N LYS A 326 2.62 -15.85 28.79
CA LYS A 326 2.49 -17.04 29.66
C LYS A 326 3.64 -17.12 30.66
N LEU A 327 4.88 -16.88 30.23
CA LEU A 327 6.06 -16.90 31.09
C LEU A 327 6.00 -15.82 32.17
N ALA A 328 5.68 -14.58 31.80
CA ALA A 328 5.51 -13.48 32.75
C ALA A 328 4.42 -13.77 33.78
N LYS A 329 3.27 -14.31 33.34
CA LYS A 329 2.20 -14.76 34.24
C LYS A 329 2.63 -15.90 35.16
N ALA A 330 3.45 -16.82 34.68
CA ALA A 330 4.00 -17.91 35.49
C ALA A 330 4.93 -17.36 36.58
N HIS A 331 5.80 -16.40 36.25
CA HIS A 331 6.60 -15.68 37.25
C HIS A 331 5.73 -14.95 38.27
N GLU A 332 4.75 -14.17 37.82
CA GLU A 332 3.81 -13.45 38.68
C GLU A 332 3.08 -14.39 39.65
N THR A 333 2.55 -15.50 39.14
CA THR A 333 1.87 -16.53 39.94
C THR A 333 2.82 -17.17 40.96
N THR A 334 4.06 -17.43 40.54
CA THR A 334 5.10 -18.05 41.36
C THR A 334 5.57 -17.11 42.47
N ASP A 335 5.55 -15.81 42.23
CA ASP A 335 5.92 -14.75 43.17
C ASP A 335 4.75 -14.35 44.09
N GLY A 336 3.50 -14.59 43.67
CA GLY A 336 2.30 -14.12 44.37
C GLY A 336 2.12 -12.59 44.32
N GLY A 337 2.68 -11.95 43.29
CA GLY A 337 2.61 -10.50 43.09
C GLY A 337 1.38 -10.02 42.32
N HIS A 338 1.32 -8.70 42.09
CA HIS A 338 0.38 -8.05 41.16
C HIS A 338 1.10 -7.05 40.21
N SER A 339 2.36 -7.31 39.91
CA SER A 339 3.19 -6.47 39.05
C SER A 339 2.64 -6.43 37.63
N LEU A 340 2.48 -7.57 36.97
CA LEU A 340 1.98 -7.64 35.60
C LEU A 340 0.54 -7.13 35.48
N ASP A 341 -0.36 -7.50 36.39
CA ASP A 341 -1.77 -7.08 36.36
C ASP A 341 -1.96 -5.56 36.57
N ARG A 342 -0.96 -4.86 37.12
CA ARG A 342 -1.02 -3.41 37.39
C ARG A 342 -0.11 -2.57 36.52
N HIS A 343 0.91 -3.18 35.92
CA HIS A 343 1.99 -2.50 35.20
C HIS A 343 2.35 -3.19 33.88
N GLY A 344 1.68 -4.27 33.48
CA GLY A 344 1.93 -4.97 32.22
C GLY A 344 1.58 -4.15 30.97
N PRO A 345 2.05 -4.59 29.78
CA PRO A 345 1.79 -3.90 28.52
C PRO A 345 0.31 -3.79 28.13
N GLU A 346 -0.52 -4.69 28.64
CA GLU A 346 -1.97 -4.73 28.43
C GLU A 346 -2.73 -3.60 29.15
N ILE A 347 -2.10 -2.94 30.12
CA ILE A 347 -2.75 -1.88 30.89
C ILE A 347 -2.98 -0.67 29.98
N THR A 348 -4.21 -0.17 29.94
CA THR A 348 -4.56 0.98 29.09
C THR A 348 -4.23 2.29 29.79
N ASP A 349 -4.01 3.35 29.00
CA ASP A 349 -3.77 4.70 29.54
C ASP A 349 -4.90 5.15 30.48
N ASP A 350 -6.16 4.81 30.17
CA ASP A 350 -7.31 5.17 31.00
C ASP A 350 -7.28 4.47 32.36
N LEU A 351 -6.82 3.22 32.43
CA LEU A 351 -6.62 2.52 33.71
C LEU A 351 -5.47 3.15 34.51
N LEU A 352 -4.40 3.59 33.85
CA LEU A 352 -3.31 4.28 34.52
C LEU A 352 -3.75 5.63 35.09
N LYS A 353 -4.48 6.44 34.31
CA LYS A 353 -5.08 7.72 34.78
C LYS A 353 -6.03 7.50 35.93
N ARG A 354 -6.92 6.50 35.83
CA ARG A 354 -7.87 6.14 36.89
C ARG A 354 -7.15 5.87 38.21
N ARG A 355 -5.97 5.26 38.19
CA ARG A 355 -5.17 5.04 39.39
C ARG A 355 -4.66 6.32 40.02
N VAL A 356 -4.24 7.30 39.22
CA VAL A 356 -3.81 8.63 39.70
C VAL A 356 -5.00 9.44 40.24
N GLU A 357 -6.13 9.43 39.53
CA GLU A 357 -7.30 10.26 39.82
C GLU A 357 -8.21 9.71 40.92
N LYS A 358 -8.28 8.38 41.04
CA LYS A 358 -9.22 7.69 41.95
C LYS A 358 -8.53 6.78 42.95
N GLY A 359 -7.21 6.64 42.85
CA GLY A 359 -6.46 5.68 43.66
C GLY A 359 -6.74 4.22 43.32
N LEU A 360 -7.42 3.91 42.20
CA LEU A 360 -7.81 2.55 41.84
C LEU A 360 -6.89 1.97 40.78
N ALA A 361 -6.17 0.90 41.12
CA ALA A 361 -5.33 0.18 40.16
C ALA A 361 -6.17 -0.53 39.07
N ALA A 362 -5.51 -1.13 38.08
CA ALA A 362 -6.17 -1.78 36.95
C ALA A 362 -7.08 -2.94 37.38
N ASP A 363 -6.66 -3.70 38.39
CA ASP A 363 -7.41 -4.77 39.07
C ASP A 363 -8.57 -4.27 39.94
N GLY A 364 -8.79 -2.95 40.04
CA GLY A 364 -9.83 -2.34 40.85
C GLY A 364 -9.49 -2.21 42.34
N VAL A 365 -8.30 -2.64 42.76
CA VAL A 365 -7.86 -2.53 44.15
C VAL A 365 -7.42 -1.10 44.45
N LEU A 366 -7.81 -0.59 45.62
CA LEU A 366 -7.36 0.71 46.10
C LEU A 366 -5.84 0.70 46.34
N SER A 367 -5.11 1.37 45.46
CA SER A 367 -3.66 1.55 45.45
C SER A 367 -3.30 2.97 45.00
N PRO A 368 -3.57 3.98 45.84
CA PRO A 368 -3.27 5.38 45.56
C PRO A 368 -1.77 5.57 45.34
N THR A 369 -1.43 6.34 44.31
CA THR A 369 -0.05 6.58 43.91
C THR A 369 0.05 7.95 43.24
N HIS A 370 1.22 8.58 43.35
CA HIS A 370 1.53 9.80 42.61
C HIS A 370 1.95 9.51 41.17
N SER A 371 2.25 8.26 40.82
CA SER A 371 2.62 7.86 39.46
C SER A 371 2.06 6.49 39.11
N SER A 372 1.54 6.34 37.90
CA SER A 372 1.00 5.09 37.39
C SER A 372 1.61 4.80 36.02
N THR A 373 2.43 3.76 35.95
CA THR A 373 3.25 3.41 34.79
C THR A 373 2.96 1.99 34.32
N LYS A 374 3.33 1.70 33.08
CA LYS A 374 3.27 0.36 32.50
C LYS A 374 4.48 0.10 31.61
N PHE A 375 4.89 -1.15 31.50
CA PHE A 375 5.86 -1.56 30.48
C PHE A 375 5.24 -1.42 29.09
N ASP A 376 6.04 -1.08 28.09
CA ASP A 376 5.56 -1.05 26.70
C ASP A 376 5.46 -2.47 26.11
N LYS A 377 6.26 -3.41 26.63
CA LYS A 377 6.37 -4.79 26.14
C LYS A 377 6.57 -5.77 27.30
N VAL A 378 6.12 -7.02 27.12
CA VAL A 378 6.31 -8.08 28.12
C VAL A 378 7.78 -8.51 28.21
N GLU A 379 8.49 -8.40 27.10
CA GLU A 379 9.94 -8.56 27.00
C GLU A 379 10.68 -7.65 27.99
N ASP A 380 10.30 -6.37 28.02
CA ASP A 380 10.94 -5.39 28.89
C ASP A 380 10.63 -5.69 30.35
N TRP A 381 9.41 -6.14 30.68
CA TRP A 381 9.07 -6.62 32.04
C TRP A 381 9.98 -7.79 32.47
N LEU A 382 10.12 -8.82 31.62
CA LEU A 382 10.93 -10.00 31.94
C LEU A 382 12.42 -9.65 32.07
N GLU A 383 12.97 -8.94 31.10
CA GLU A 383 14.38 -8.55 31.06
C GLU A 383 14.76 -7.70 32.27
N THR A 384 13.94 -6.69 32.58
CA THR A 384 14.24 -5.74 33.66
C THR A 384 13.97 -6.33 35.05
N ARG A 385 13.00 -7.25 35.19
CA ARG A 385 12.76 -8.01 36.42
C ARG A 385 14.00 -8.79 36.85
N ASP A 386 14.53 -9.63 35.96
CA ASP A 386 15.66 -10.51 36.30
C ASP A 386 16.94 -9.72 36.56
N ALA A 387 17.17 -8.68 35.77
CA ALA A 387 18.29 -7.75 36.00
C ALA A 387 18.17 -7.03 37.35
N ALA A 388 16.96 -6.60 37.74
CA ALA A 388 16.73 -5.94 39.01
C ALA A 388 16.92 -6.88 40.21
N ILE A 389 16.42 -8.12 40.16
CA ILE A 389 16.66 -9.12 41.21
C ILE A 389 18.16 -9.32 41.42
N LYS A 390 18.91 -9.56 40.33
CA LYS A 390 20.35 -9.77 40.38
C LYS A 390 21.08 -8.57 41.01
N LYS A 391 20.72 -7.35 40.60
CA LYS A 391 21.31 -6.13 41.17
C LYS A 391 20.98 -5.98 42.65
N ILE A 392 19.71 -6.13 43.04
CA ILE A 392 19.27 -5.96 44.43
C ILE A 392 19.98 -6.95 45.35
N LEU A 393 20.11 -8.21 44.95
CA LEU A 393 20.82 -9.22 45.73
C LEU A 393 22.32 -8.87 45.85
N ALA A 394 22.95 -8.43 44.77
CA ALA A 394 24.35 -8.01 44.78
C ALA A 394 24.59 -6.79 45.68
N ASP A 395 23.74 -5.76 45.61
CA ASP A 395 23.83 -4.54 46.42
C ASP A 395 23.65 -4.84 47.92
N ASN A 396 22.93 -5.92 48.27
CA ASN A 396 22.71 -6.36 49.65
C ASN A 396 23.64 -7.50 50.08
N GLY A 397 24.71 -7.79 49.32
CA GLY A 397 25.69 -8.82 49.67
C GLY A 397 25.13 -10.25 49.70
N VAL A 398 23.99 -10.49 49.05
CA VAL A 398 23.40 -11.83 48.95
C VAL A 398 24.09 -12.58 47.80
N THR A 399 24.77 -13.65 48.18
CA THR A 399 25.50 -14.54 47.27
C THR A 399 24.86 -15.93 47.30
N ALA A 400 25.22 -16.80 46.35
CA ALA A 400 24.78 -18.20 46.36
C ALA A 400 25.19 -18.98 47.63
N THR A 401 26.18 -18.47 48.38
CA THR A 401 26.68 -19.05 49.64
C THR A 401 26.11 -18.39 50.89
N SER A 402 25.31 -17.33 50.75
CA SER A 402 24.72 -16.65 51.91
C SER A 402 23.71 -17.57 52.60
N LEU A 403 23.69 -17.57 53.94
CA LEU A 403 22.63 -18.24 54.69
C LEU A 403 21.26 -17.64 54.30
N PRO A 404 20.20 -18.44 54.21
CA PRO A 404 18.85 -17.93 53.98
C PRO A 404 18.50 -16.85 55.03
N PRO A 405 17.99 -15.68 54.62
CA PRO A 405 17.57 -14.66 55.57
C PRO A 405 16.29 -15.10 56.30
N ALA A 406 15.86 -14.31 57.28
CA ALA A 406 14.58 -14.54 57.95
C ALA A 406 13.41 -14.40 56.94
N VAL A 407 12.37 -15.22 57.09
CA VAL A 407 11.12 -15.08 56.31
C VAL A 407 10.58 -13.66 56.46
N GLY A 408 10.21 -13.04 55.33
CA GLY A 408 9.73 -11.66 55.27
C GLY A 408 10.84 -10.60 55.15
N THR A 409 12.11 -11.01 55.12
CA THR A 409 13.20 -10.08 54.75
C THR A 409 12.95 -9.55 53.35
N SER A 410 12.92 -8.23 53.20
CA SER A 410 12.65 -7.58 51.91
C SER A 410 13.75 -6.59 51.55
N TYR A 411 14.03 -6.51 50.25
CA TYR A 411 14.94 -5.55 49.66
C TYR A 411 14.25 -4.81 48.52
N GLN A 412 14.58 -3.54 48.37
CA GLN A 412 14.09 -2.70 47.29
C GLN A 412 15.27 -2.06 46.58
N GLY A 413 15.18 -1.91 45.26
CA GLY A 413 16.19 -1.21 44.49
C GLY A 413 15.63 -0.59 43.22
N VAL A 414 16.37 0.41 42.74
CA VAL A 414 16.14 1.06 41.45
C VAL A 414 17.25 0.65 40.49
N LEU A 415 16.88 0.29 39.26
CA LEU A 415 17.82 -0.10 38.21
C LEU A 415 17.58 0.78 36.97
N GLU A 416 18.64 1.43 36.49
CA GLU A 416 18.68 2.15 35.21
C GLU A 416 18.98 1.19 34.05
N HIS A 417 18.24 1.34 32.97
CA HIS A 417 18.35 0.58 31.74
C HIS A 417 18.87 1.47 30.61
N ASN A 418 19.56 0.89 29.64
CA ASN A 418 20.14 1.61 28.51
C ASN A 418 19.13 1.91 27.37
N LYS A 419 17.84 1.63 27.60
CA LYS A 419 16.76 1.84 26.64
C LYS A 419 15.48 2.27 27.38
N PRO A 420 14.60 3.03 26.71
CA PRO A 420 13.19 3.17 27.07
C PRO A 420 12.51 1.82 27.30
N ILE A 421 11.69 1.70 28.34
CA ILE A 421 10.97 0.46 28.66
C ILE A 421 9.45 0.65 28.84
N ASP A 422 8.94 1.88 28.73
CA ASP A 422 7.62 2.19 29.28
C ASP A 422 6.92 3.48 28.81
N SER A 423 5.71 3.62 29.35
CA SER A 423 4.92 4.83 29.40
C SER A 423 4.08 4.93 30.68
N GLY A 424 3.54 6.12 31.00
CA GLY A 424 2.71 6.31 32.19
C GLY A 424 2.19 7.72 32.42
N PHE A 425 1.79 7.99 33.68
CA PHE A 425 1.31 9.28 34.16
C PHE A 425 1.95 9.64 35.49
N ILE A 426 2.37 10.90 35.63
CA ILE A 426 2.82 11.50 36.89
C ILE A 426 1.80 12.55 37.32
N ALA A 427 1.37 12.48 38.57
CA ALA A 427 0.46 13.43 39.17
C ALA A 427 1.09 14.83 39.31
N ASP A 428 0.28 15.87 39.10
CA ASP A 428 0.59 17.21 39.57
C ASP A 428 0.29 17.29 41.07
N LYS A 429 1.35 17.34 41.89
CA LYS A 429 1.24 17.40 43.35
C LYS A 429 0.45 18.61 43.85
N THR A 430 0.32 19.68 43.06
CA THR A 430 -0.49 20.86 43.42
C THR A 430 -2.00 20.59 43.36
N THR A 431 -2.40 19.50 42.71
CA THR A 431 -3.79 19.07 42.57
C THR A 431 -4.19 17.96 43.55
N ALA A 432 -3.35 17.69 44.55
CA ALA A 432 -3.60 16.68 45.55
C ALA A 432 -4.89 16.98 46.35
N SER A 433 -5.75 15.98 46.48
CA SER A 433 -6.92 16.04 47.34
C SER A 433 -7.02 14.78 48.19
N GLU A 434 -7.35 14.94 49.47
CA GLU A 434 -7.65 13.81 50.35
C GLU A 434 -9.08 13.32 50.10
N LYS A 435 -9.22 12.01 49.91
CA LYS A 435 -10.50 11.32 49.79
C LYS A 435 -10.67 10.36 50.95
N PRO A 436 -11.87 10.27 51.56
CA PRO A 436 -12.14 9.26 52.56
C PRO A 436 -12.02 7.87 51.94
N MET A 437 -11.31 6.97 52.61
CA MET A 437 -11.27 5.55 52.25
C MET A 437 -12.61 4.94 52.63
N THR A 438 -13.28 4.32 51.67
CA THR A 438 -14.54 3.60 51.89
C THR A 438 -14.33 2.10 51.85
N ASP A 439 -15.12 1.35 52.62
CA ASP A 439 -15.17 -0.11 52.48
C ASP A 439 -16.04 -0.54 51.27
N ALA A 440 -16.30 -1.84 51.13
CA ALA A 440 -17.11 -2.38 50.02
C ALA A 440 -18.57 -1.90 50.02
N SER A 441 -19.08 -1.40 51.15
CA SER A 441 -20.43 -0.84 51.28
C SER A 441 -20.48 0.66 50.99
N GLY A 442 -19.33 1.30 50.77
CA GLY A 442 -19.23 2.75 50.59
C GLY A 442 -19.07 3.52 51.91
N ASP A 443 -18.94 2.81 53.04
CA ASP A 443 -18.85 3.44 54.35
C ASP A 443 -17.41 3.89 54.64
N PRO A 444 -17.19 5.09 55.23
CA PRO A 444 -15.85 5.55 55.60
C PRO A 444 -15.15 4.59 56.58
N VAL A 445 -13.88 4.30 56.31
CA VAL A 445 -13.02 3.51 57.19
C VAL A 445 -12.42 4.43 58.25
N TYR A 446 -12.61 4.12 59.54
CA TYR A 446 -12.08 4.90 60.65
C TYR A 446 -10.84 4.26 61.29
N GLU A 447 -9.87 5.08 61.70
CA GLU A 447 -8.69 4.66 62.45
C GLU A 447 -8.79 5.09 63.93
N THR A 448 -8.48 4.16 64.84
CA THR A 448 -8.41 4.46 66.28
C THR A 448 -6.97 4.85 66.66
N LYS A 449 -6.84 5.84 67.55
CA LYS A 449 -5.56 6.42 68.00
C LYS A 449 -4.57 5.45 68.70
N LYS A 450 -4.89 4.15 68.80
CA LYS A 450 -4.07 3.13 69.47
C LYS A 450 -3.75 1.91 68.60
N GLY A 451 -3.90 1.98 67.28
CA GLY A 451 -3.49 0.91 66.36
C GLY A 451 -4.24 -0.43 66.53
N LYS A 452 -5.26 -0.49 67.40
CA LYS A 452 -6.14 -1.65 67.54
C LYS A 452 -7.38 -1.43 66.67
N LYS A 453 -7.46 -2.18 65.57
CA LYS A 453 -8.67 -2.30 64.74
C LYS A 453 -9.81 -2.79 65.64
N ARG A 454 -10.77 -1.94 65.98
CA ARG A 454 -12.11 -2.38 66.40
C ARG A 454 -13.06 -1.95 65.30
N TRP A 455 -13.70 -2.93 64.68
CA TRP A 455 -14.92 -2.71 63.92
C TRP A 455 -15.97 -2.25 64.94
N VAL A 456 -16.31 -0.96 64.94
CA VAL A 456 -17.48 -0.47 65.66
C VAL A 456 -18.64 -0.59 64.68
N ARG A 457 -19.14 -1.81 64.47
CA ARG A 457 -20.54 -1.96 64.10
C ARG A 457 -21.29 -1.91 65.42
N ASN A 458 -22.03 -0.83 65.65
CA ASN A 458 -23.14 -0.89 66.58
C ASN A 458 -24.11 -1.93 66.01
N ASP A 459 -24.53 -2.84 66.86
CA ASP A 459 -25.38 -4.01 66.65
C ASP A 459 -26.75 -3.65 66.01
N LYS A 460 -27.00 -2.35 65.78
CA LYS A 460 -28.22 -1.77 65.23
C LYS A 460 -28.08 -1.05 63.88
N SER A 461 -26.97 -1.18 63.15
CA SER A 461 -26.85 -0.68 61.76
C SER A 461 -27.17 0.82 61.55
N GLU A 462 -26.93 1.69 62.53
CA GLU A 462 -27.11 3.14 62.36
C GLU A 462 -25.76 3.87 62.20
N PRO A 463 -25.61 4.73 61.17
CA PRO A 463 -24.40 5.51 60.97
C PRO A 463 -24.25 6.62 62.01
N LEU A 464 -23.02 6.83 62.50
CA LEU A 464 -22.66 8.02 63.28
C LEU A 464 -22.50 9.23 62.35
N ALA A 465 -22.94 10.41 62.78
CA ALA A 465 -22.74 11.64 62.02
C ALA A 465 -21.23 11.99 61.93
N ALA A 466 -20.84 12.65 60.84
CA ALA A 466 -19.44 12.98 60.50
C ALA A 466 -18.73 13.89 61.53
N ASP A 467 -19.46 14.53 62.44
CA ASP A 467 -18.94 15.39 63.52
C ASP A 467 -18.76 14.65 64.86
N GLY A 468 -19.03 13.34 64.91
CA GLY A 468 -18.95 12.54 66.13
C GLY A 468 -20.11 12.77 67.11
N SER A 469 -21.17 13.49 66.70
CA SER A 469 -22.40 13.57 67.47
C SER A 469 -23.24 12.30 67.26
N VAL A 470 -23.87 11.84 68.35
CA VAL A 470 -24.96 10.88 68.27
C VAL A 470 -26.17 11.67 67.78
N LEU A 471 -26.70 11.33 66.59
CA LEU A 471 -27.96 11.89 66.14
C LEU A 471 -29.03 11.59 67.20
N PRO A 472 -29.77 12.60 67.71
CA PRO A 472 -30.86 12.33 68.63
C PRO A 472 -31.91 11.49 67.90
N CYS A 473 -32.07 10.24 68.36
CA CYS A 473 -33.05 9.29 67.85
C CYS A 473 -34.45 9.90 67.95
N GLY A 474 -35.01 10.31 66.82
CA GLY A 474 -36.43 10.62 66.66
C GLY A 474 -37.06 9.53 65.81
N GLY A 475 -37.68 8.53 66.44
CA GLY A 475 -38.43 7.49 65.74
C GLY A 475 -38.48 6.20 66.52
N ALA A 476 -39.57 5.99 67.24
CA ALA A 476 -39.91 4.72 67.87
C ALA A 476 -40.06 3.64 66.79
N GLU A 477 -39.39 2.49 66.92
CA GLU A 477 -39.95 1.21 66.47
C GLU A 477 -39.20 -0.02 67.05
N LYS A 478 -40.02 -0.90 67.64
CA LYS A 478 -39.85 -2.33 67.94
C LYS A 478 -38.74 -2.75 68.91
N ASN A 479 -39.16 -2.95 70.17
CA ASN A 479 -38.41 -3.77 71.13
C ASN A 479 -38.21 -5.19 70.57
N PRO A 480 -37.02 -5.80 70.74
CA PRO A 480 -36.84 -7.21 70.44
C PRO A 480 -37.75 -8.05 71.35
N LEU A 481 -38.43 -9.01 70.75
CA LEU A 481 -39.19 -10.04 71.46
C LEU A 481 -38.25 -11.24 71.72
N ASP A 482 -38.44 -11.94 72.84
CA ASP A 482 -37.74 -13.19 73.08
C ASP A 482 -38.25 -14.33 72.18
N GLU A 483 -37.67 -15.52 72.33
CA GLU A 483 -38.05 -16.73 71.60
C GLU A 483 -39.51 -17.19 71.83
N ASN A 484 -40.23 -16.55 72.76
CA ASN A 484 -41.64 -16.79 73.04
C ASN A 484 -42.56 -15.61 72.64
N GLY A 485 -42.02 -14.57 72.00
CA GLY A 485 -42.80 -13.42 71.53
C GLY A 485 -43.14 -12.38 72.61
N ALA A 486 -42.50 -12.41 73.78
CA ALA A 486 -42.70 -11.42 74.84
C ALA A 486 -41.66 -10.28 74.75
N PRO A 487 -42.02 -9.01 75.08
CA PRO A 487 -41.06 -7.91 75.13
C PRO A 487 -39.98 -8.21 76.19
N VAL A 488 -38.72 -8.27 75.77
CA VAL A 488 -37.60 -8.44 76.70
C VAL A 488 -37.56 -7.22 77.64
N ALA A 489 -37.70 -7.45 78.94
CA ALA A 489 -37.59 -6.39 79.94
C ALA A 489 -36.21 -5.75 79.85
N ALA A 490 -36.17 -4.41 79.75
CA ALA A 490 -34.98 -3.62 79.53
C ALA A 490 -34.15 -3.47 80.82
N ASP A 491 -33.73 -4.57 81.42
CA ASP A 491 -32.79 -4.57 82.54
C ASP A 491 -31.58 -5.45 82.17
N ASP A 492 -30.37 -4.95 82.42
CA ASP A 492 -29.04 -5.54 82.16
C ASP A 492 -28.36 -5.37 80.79
N HIS A 493 -28.82 -4.43 79.94
CA HIS A 493 -27.87 -3.78 79.01
C HIS A 493 -27.06 -2.74 79.77
N ALA A 494 -25.87 -3.17 80.20
CA ALA A 494 -24.80 -2.37 80.77
C ALA A 494 -24.82 -0.90 80.32
N THR A 495 -25.44 -0.05 81.13
CA THR A 495 -25.04 1.35 81.24
C THR A 495 -23.67 1.36 81.89
N ALA A 496 -22.65 1.00 81.11
CA ALA A 496 -21.28 1.34 81.43
C ALA A 496 -21.28 2.85 81.62
N LYS A 497 -21.34 3.30 82.88
CA LYS A 497 -21.17 4.68 83.28
C LYS A 497 -19.84 5.13 82.67
N TRP A 498 -19.90 5.80 81.53
CA TRP A 498 -18.77 6.54 81.00
C TRP A 498 -18.35 7.46 82.12
N LYS A 499 -17.16 7.23 82.70
CA LYS A 499 -16.65 8.06 83.79
C LYS A 499 -16.78 9.51 83.32
N LYS A 500 -17.49 10.33 84.08
CA LYS A 500 -17.62 11.77 83.85
C LYS A 500 -16.18 12.33 83.74
N GLY A 501 -15.72 12.64 82.53
CA GLY A 501 -14.32 13.01 82.22
C GLY A 501 -13.57 12.08 81.25
N ALA A 502 -14.14 10.96 80.80
CA ALA A 502 -13.57 10.15 79.73
C ALA A 502 -13.69 10.89 78.40
N LYS A 503 -12.55 11.29 77.81
CA LYS A 503 -12.52 11.92 76.48
C LYS A 503 -13.11 10.94 75.46
N THR A 504 -14.17 11.35 74.75
CA THR A 504 -14.72 10.61 73.62
C THR A 504 -13.59 10.29 72.64
N PRO A 505 -13.41 9.03 72.23
CA PRO A 505 -12.38 8.70 71.25
C PRO A 505 -12.71 9.43 69.95
N VAL A 506 -11.84 10.35 69.54
CA VAL A 506 -11.93 11.00 68.23
C VAL A 506 -11.56 9.95 67.19
N LEU A 507 -12.57 9.43 66.48
CA LEU A 507 -12.37 8.59 65.29
C LEU A 507 -11.90 9.49 64.16
N ARG A 508 -10.77 9.15 63.53
CA ARG A 508 -10.33 9.83 62.31
C ARG A 508 -10.71 8.98 61.11
N VAL A 509 -11.39 9.58 60.12
CA VAL A 509 -11.60 8.93 58.83
C VAL A 509 -10.24 8.74 58.18
N LYS A 510 -9.94 7.51 57.76
CA LYS A 510 -8.74 7.21 57.00
C LYS A 510 -8.89 7.83 55.62
N THR A 511 -8.00 8.73 55.24
CA THR A 511 -7.98 9.34 53.92
C THR A 511 -6.88 8.76 53.03
N PHE A 512 -7.01 8.92 51.73
CA PHE A 512 -5.96 8.69 50.75
C PHE A 512 -5.88 9.85 49.77
N THR A 513 -4.68 10.10 49.23
CA THR A 513 -4.47 11.20 48.28
C THR A 513 -4.76 10.74 46.86
N VAL A 514 -5.52 11.55 46.13
CA VAL A 514 -5.70 11.45 44.68
C VAL A 514 -5.38 12.78 44.01
N TYR A 515 -5.17 12.76 42.70
CA TYR A 515 -4.72 13.94 41.95
C TYR A 515 -5.60 14.16 40.72
N SER A 516 -6.15 15.37 40.57
CA SER A 516 -6.97 15.72 39.41
C SER A 516 -6.14 16.21 38.21
N GLY A 517 -4.88 16.61 38.44
CA GLY A 517 -3.92 16.95 37.41
C GLY A 517 -2.87 15.86 37.25
N HIS A 518 -2.51 15.57 36.00
CA HIS A 518 -1.45 14.62 35.67
C HIS A 518 -0.79 14.96 34.33
N THR A 519 0.46 14.54 34.15
CA THR A 519 1.20 14.65 32.90
C THR A 519 1.52 13.25 32.37
N LYS A 520 1.25 13.02 31.08
CA LYS A 520 1.67 11.78 30.41
C LYS A 520 3.18 11.77 30.26
N VAL A 521 3.79 10.64 30.60
CA VAL A 521 5.23 10.40 30.46
C VAL A 521 5.49 9.19 29.59
N SER A 522 6.62 9.18 28.92
CA SER A 522 7.09 8.02 28.16
C SER A 522 8.61 8.01 28.06
N GLY A 523 9.12 6.83 27.77
CA GLY A 523 10.55 6.60 27.63
C GLY A 523 11.29 6.64 28.94
N LEU A 524 10.64 6.27 30.05
CA LEU A 524 11.38 6.08 31.29
C LEU A 524 12.34 4.88 31.11
N THR A 525 13.41 4.94 31.87
CA THR A 525 14.56 4.03 31.77
C THR A 525 14.89 3.39 33.10
N ARG A 526 14.12 3.64 34.17
CA ARG A 526 14.32 2.97 35.47
C ARG A 526 13.18 2.04 35.81
N THR A 527 13.50 0.97 36.52
CA THR A 527 12.53 0.15 37.25
C THR A 527 12.74 0.25 38.74
N LEU A 528 11.65 0.26 39.51
CA LEU A 528 11.66 0.02 40.94
C LEU A 528 11.19 -1.42 41.19
N THR A 529 11.98 -2.17 41.94
CA THR A 529 11.71 -3.58 42.23
C THR A 529 11.83 -3.82 43.72
N THR A 530 10.87 -4.53 44.30
CA THR A 530 10.88 -5.02 45.67
C THR A 530 10.86 -6.54 45.65
N ILE A 531 11.83 -7.17 46.31
CA ILE A 531 11.89 -8.63 46.50
C ILE A 531 11.73 -8.98 47.97
N GLU A 532 11.17 -10.15 48.27
CA GLU A 532 10.98 -10.66 49.63
C GLU A 532 11.35 -12.14 49.70
N TRP A 533 11.98 -12.55 50.80
CA TRP A 533 12.28 -13.95 51.08
C TRP A 533 11.06 -14.65 51.69
N ASP A 534 10.52 -15.66 51.01
CA ASP A 534 9.33 -16.41 51.47
C ASP A 534 9.65 -17.61 52.38
N GLY A 535 10.93 -17.86 52.65
CA GLY A 535 11.43 -19.04 53.37
C GLY A 535 12.07 -20.09 52.48
N THR A 536 11.80 -20.05 51.18
CA THR A 536 12.33 -21.00 50.20
C THR A 536 13.07 -20.31 49.05
N LYS A 537 12.61 -19.14 48.62
CA LYS A 537 13.17 -18.37 47.51
C LYS A 537 12.90 -16.87 47.68
N TRP A 538 13.59 -16.08 46.87
CA TRP A 538 13.25 -14.67 46.66
C TRP A 538 12.06 -14.59 45.68
N LYS A 539 10.97 -13.96 46.10
CA LYS A 539 9.83 -13.60 45.25
C LYS A 539 9.84 -12.12 44.94
N VAL A 540 9.35 -11.73 43.76
CA VAL A 540 9.16 -10.32 43.40
C VAL A 540 7.79 -9.85 43.88
N VAL A 541 7.76 -8.94 44.85
CA VAL A 541 6.52 -8.40 45.42
C VAL A 541 6.00 -7.22 44.59
N GLN A 542 6.92 -6.41 44.05
CA GLN A 542 6.61 -5.27 43.19
C GLN A 542 7.68 -5.12 42.11
N HIS A 543 7.27 -4.82 40.89
CA HIS A 543 8.17 -4.47 39.80
C HIS A 543 7.44 -3.55 38.82
N PHE A 544 7.93 -2.33 38.65
CA PHE A 544 7.28 -1.38 37.74
C PHE A 544 8.24 -0.31 37.24
N PRO A 545 7.93 0.32 36.10
CA PRO A 545 8.72 1.44 35.63
C PRO A 545 8.63 2.64 36.58
N HIS A 546 9.76 3.18 36.98
CA HIS A 546 9.86 4.17 38.04
C HIS A 546 9.84 5.59 37.45
N ALA A 547 8.75 6.32 37.64
CA ALA A 547 8.59 7.66 37.07
C ALA A 547 9.04 8.80 38.01
N GLU A 548 9.35 8.52 39.27
CA GLU A 548 9.71 9.57 40.22
C GLU A 548 11.03 10.24 39.80
N GLY A 549 11.03 11.58 39.82
CA GLY A 549 12.16 12.39 39.37
C GLY A 549 12.32 12.49 37.84
N TRP A 550 11.42 11.91 37.04
CA TRP A 550 11.45 12.07 35.58
C TRP A 550 10.99 13.46 35.14
N ASP A 551 11.80 14.13 34.32
CA ASP A 551 11.42 15.36 33.64
C ASP A 551 10.77 15.04 32.29
N PRO A 552 9.46 15.28 32.10
CA PRO A 552 8.77 14.98 30.85
C PRO A 552 9.21 15.85 29.67
N VAL A 553 9.78 17.03 29.94
CA VAL A 553 10.28 17.96 28.92
C VAL A 553 11.67 17.52 28.44
N GLN A 554 12.56 17.22 29.39
CA GLN A 554 13.94 16.83 29.07
C GLN A 554 14.11 15.35 28.76
N LYS A 555 13.10 14.52 29.06
CA LYS A 555 13.11 13.06 28.93
C LYS A 555 14.33 12.42 29.60
N LYS A 556 14.57 12.81 30.85
CA LYS A 556 15.61 12.24 31.71
C LYS A 556 15.24 12.38 33.19
N TYR A 557 15.91 11.60 34.03
CA TYR A 557 15.80 11.75 35.48
C TYR A 557 16.60 12.97 35.98
N THR A 558 15.99 13.70 36.91
CA THR A 558 16.58 14.85 37.59
C THR A 558 17.52 14.46 38.72
N THR A 559 17.41 13.23 39.23
CA THR A 559 18.21 12.71 40.34
C THR A 559 19.02 11.48 39.88
N PRO A 560 20.34 11.39 40.15
CA PRO A 560 21.10 10.15 39.96
C PRO A 560 20.60 9.02 40.89
N ILE A 561 20.94 7.76 40.56
CA ILE A 561 20.63 6.59 41.41
C ILE A 561 21.58 6.54 42.61
#